data_AF-A0A441W2V9-F1
#
_entry.id   AF-A0A441W2V9-F1
#
_cell.length_a   1.000
_cell.length_b   1.000
_cell.length_c   1.000
_cell.angle_alpha   90.00
_cell.angle_beta   90.00
_cell.angle_gamma   90.00
#
_symmetry.space_group_name_H-M   'P 1'
#
loop_
_entity.id
_entity.type
_entity.pdbx_description
1 polymer ?
#
loop_
_entity_poly.entity_id
_entity_poly.type
_entity_poly.pdbx_seq_one_letter_code
_entity_poly.pdbx_strand_id
1 'polypeptide(L)'
;MSDVDLPNASTPLVARYRSGRLWFMATVLVAVLVATPVLALVWQALRGSSGLWPHLLAYVLPQAFQQTTSLFVGVGVLVTLLGTSTAWLVTAYDFPGRRFLEWALLLPLAVPTYIIAYVYLDLLHPIGLIQGAVRVA
;
A
#
# COMPACT_ATOMS: atom_id res chain seq x y z
N MET A 1 17.67 61.39 26.93
CA MET A 1 17.61 60.01 27.47
C MET A 1 16.26 59.90 28.16
N SER A 2 15.22 59.74 27.35
CA SER A 2 13.82 59.64 27.78
C SER A 2 13.30 58.33 27.22
N ASP A 3 12.67 57.58 28.09
CA ASP A 3 12.36 56.17 28.00
C ASP A 3 11.69 55.79 26.66
N VAL A 4 12.33 54.88 25.94
CA VAL A 4 11.69 54.17 24.84
C VAL A 4 10.74 53.16 25.47
N ASP A 5 9.46 53.49 25.51
CA ASP A 5 8.38 52.57 25.90
C ASP A 5 8.40 51.36 24.96
N LEU A 6 9.04 50.27 25.41
CA LEU A 6 8.97 48.99 24.72
C LEU A 6 7.57 48.40 24.87
N PRO A 7 6.97 47.83 23.81
CA PRO A 7 5.68 47.18 23.91
C PRO A 7 5.71 46.09 24.99
N ASN A 8 4.83 46.26 25.97
CA ASN A 8 4.44 45.33 27.01
C ASN A 8 4.05 43.96 26.41
N ALA A 9 5.02 43.07 26.30
CA ALA A 9 4.86 41.69 25.84
C ALA A 9 4.22 40.78 26.92
N SER A 10 3.07 41.18 27.46
CA SER A 10 2.29 40.38 28.40
C SER A 10 0.92 40.02 27.84
N THR A 11 0.88 39.52 26.60
CA THR A 11 -0.26 38.71 26.14
C THR A 11 -0.02 37.26 26.58
N PRO A 12 -0.87 36.69 27.46
CA PRO A 12 -0.72 35.30 27.86
C PRO A 12 -1.04 34.39 26.67
N LEU A 13 0.00 33.77 26.08
CA LEU A 13 -0.09 32.72 25.05
C LEU A 13 -0.59 31.39 25.66
N VAL A 14 -1.67 31.37 26.43
CA VAL A 14 -2.06 30.18 27.24
C VAL A 14 -3.20 29.35 26.61
N ALA A 15 -3.65 29.66 25.40
CA ALA A 15 -4.79 28.96 24.78
C ALA A 15 -4.44 27.95 23.66
N ARG A 16 -3.36 27.16 23.77
CA ARG A 16 -3.03 26.13 22.73
C ARG A 16 -2.86 24.67 23.16
N TYR A 17 -2.93 24.33 24.45
CA TYR A 17 -2.71 22.94 24.89
C TYR A 17 -3.94 22.02 24.91
N ARG A 18 -5.18 22.55 24.90
CA ARG A 18 -6.39 21.71 24.91
C ARG A 18 -6.67 20.99 23.59
N SER A 19 -6.24 21.57 22.46
CA SER A 19 -6.39 20.97 21.12
C SER A 19 -5.66 19.63 21.03
N GLY A 20 -4.42 19.55 21.54
CA GLY A 20 -3.60 18.33 21.45
C GLY A 20 -4.21 17.11 22.13
N ARG A 21 -4.89 17.29 23.27
CA ARG A 21 -5.52 16.16 23.99
C ARG A 21 -6.73 15.60 23.25
N LEU A 22 -7.55 16.45 22.63
CA LEU A 22 -8.70 16.02 21.83
C LEU A 22 -8.26 15.29 20.56
N TRP A 23 -7.26 15.83 19.86
CA TRP A 23 -6.67 15.18 18.68
C TRP A 23 -6.04 13.84 19.04
N PHE A 24 -5.30 13.76 20.15
CA PHE A 24 -4.73 12.50 20.63
C PHE A 24 -5.83 11.47 20.93
N MET A 25 -6.88 11.85 21.65
CA MET A 25 -8.01 10.95 21.93
C MET A 25 -8.73 10.51 20.65
N ALA A 26 -8.90 11.41 19.66
CA ALA A 26 -9.48 11.07 18.37
C ALA A 26 -8.59 10.08 17.59
N THR A 27 -7.27 10.29 17.55
CA THR A 27 -6.32 9.37 16.92
C THR A 27 -6.33 7.99 17.60
N VAL A 28 -6.34 7.95 18.94
CA VAL A 28 -6.43 6.68 19.68
C VAL A 28 -7.75 5.97 19.39
N LEU A 29 -8.87 6.69 19.36
CA LEU A 29 -10.17 6.11 19.03
C LEU A 29 -10.16 5.50 17.62
N VAL A 30 -9.67 6.24 16.62
CA VAL A 30 -9.55 5.73 15.24
C VAL A 30 -8.62 4.52 15.19
N ALA A 31 -7.48 4.56 15.86
CA ALA A 31 -6.54 3.44 15.91
C ALA A 31 -7.19 2.18 16.52
N VAL A 32 -7.94 2.33 17.62
CA VAL A 32 -8.68 1.22 18.25
C VAL A 32 -9.75 0.67 17.29
N LEU A 33 -10.54 1.53 16.66
CA LEU A 33 -11.56 1.11 15.70
C LEU A 33 -10.97 0.33 14.51
N VAL A 34 -9.85 0.81 13.96
CA VAL A 34 -9.14 0.12 12.86
C VAL A 34 -8.50 -1.20 13.33
N ALA A 35 -7.99 -1.24 14.56
CA ALA A 35 -7.41 -2.47 15.13
C ALA A 35 -8.48 -3.51 15.53
N THR A 36 -9.74 -3.10 15.72
CA THR A 36 -10.83 -3.97 16.21
C THR A 36 -10.98 -5.28 15.42
N PRO A 37 -11.07 -5.28 14.07
CA PRO A 37 -11.18 -6.54 13.31
C PRO A 37 -9.94 -7.43 13.48
N VAL A 38 -8.74 -6.86 13.56
CA VAL A 38 -7.50 -7.62 13.78
C VAL A 38 -7.51 -8.28 15.16
N LEU A 39 -7.89 -7.53 16.20
CA LEU A 39 -8.04 -8.05 17.56
C LEU A 39 -9.10 -9.15 17.62
N ALA A 40 -10.21 -9.01 16.89
CA ALA A 40 -11.23 -10.04 16.79
C ALA A 40 -10.68 -11.33 16.13
N LEU A 41 -9.87 -11.21 15.07
CA LEU A 41 -9.21 -12.36 14.44
C LEU A 41 -8.23 -13.05 15.39
N VAL A 42 -7.43 -12.29 16.14
CA VAL A 42 -6.51 -12.85 17.15
C VAL A 42 -7.29 -13.59 18.24
N TRP A 43 -8.36 -12.98 18.76
CA TRP A 43 -9.22 -13.60 19.75
C TRP A 43 -9.83 -14.92 19.25
N GLN A 44 -10.26 -14.95 17.98
CA GLN A 44 -10.80 -16.14 17.36
C GLN A 44 -9.72 -17.22 17.14
N ALA A 45 -8.51 -16.83 16.75
CA ALA A 45 -7.39 -17.75 16.53
C ALA A 45 -6.98 -18.48 17.82
N LEU A 46 -7.08 -17.81 18.98
CA LEU A 46 -6.80 -18.41 20.29
C LEU A 46 -7.85 -19.46 20.72
N ARG A 47 -9.06 -19.41 20.15
CA ARG A 47 -10.16 -20.37 20.41
C ARG A 47 -10.14 -21.59 19.47
N GLY A 48 -9.09 -21.74 18.66
CA GLY A 48 -8.99 -22.81 17.67
C GLY A 48 -9.21 -24.22 18.23
N SER A 49 -9.75 -25.12 17.40
CA SER A 49 -9.98 -26.52 17.76
C SER A 49 -8.67 -27.29 17.97
N SER A 50 -8.75 -28.40 18.70
CA SER A 50 -7.62 -29.33 18.87
C SER A 50 -7.10 -29.80 17.50
N GLY A 51 -5.83 -29.59 17.21
CA GLY A 51 -5.18 -30.00 15.96
C GLY A 51 -5.11 -28.94 14.85
N LEU A 52 -5.80 -27.80 14.99
CA LEU A 52 -5.75 -26.71 14.00
C LEU A 52 -4.33 -26.18 13.80
N TRP A 53 -3.66 -25.78 14.88
CA TRP A 53 -2.33 -25.19 14.83
C TRP A 53 -1.26 -26.14 14.26
N PRO A 54 -1.16 -27.41 14.70
CA PRO A 54 -0.27 -28.38 14.08
C PRO A 54 -0.54 -28.55 12.57
N HIS A 55 -1.81 -28.61 12.15
CA HIS A 55 -2.15 -28.72 10.73
C HIS A 55 -1.73 -27.48 9.92
N LEU A 56 -2.02 -26.28 10.42
CA LEU A 56 -1.62 -25.03 9.76
C LEU A 56 -0.09 -24.91 9.65
N LEU A 57 0.65 -25.24 10.70
CA LEU A 57 2.11 -25.21 10.71
C LEU A 57 2.73 -26.26 9.78
N ALA A 58 2.08 -27.42 9.61
CA ALA A 58 2.59 -28.48 8.75
C ALA A 58 2.26 -28.26 7.26
N TYR A 59 1.08 -27.75 6.93
CA TYR A 59 0.56 -27.81 5.55
C TYR A 59 0.25 -26.45 4.90
N VAL A 60 -0.02 -25.39 5.69
CA VAL A 60 -0.51 -24.12 5.13
C VAL A 60 0.54 -23.02 5.25
N LEU A 61 1.02 -22.75 6.46
CA LEU A 61 1.91 -21.63 6.75
C LEU A 61 3.25 -21.71 6.00
N PRO A 62 3.94 -22.87 5.92
CA PRO A 62 5.20 -22.95 5.19
C PRO A 62 5.01 -22.68 3.70
N GLN A 63 3.95 -23.25 3.10
CA GLN A 63 3.65 -23.07 1.69
C GLN A 63 3.27 -21.62 1.38
N ALA A 64 2.36 -21.04 2.16
CA ALA A 64 1.94 -19.64 2.01
C ALA A 64 3.14 -18.69 2.16
N PHE A 65 4.00 -18.91 3.17
CA PHE A 65 5.18 -18.10 3.38
C PHE A 65 6.16 -18.15 2.19
N GLN A 66 6.43 -19.35 1.65
CA GLN A 66 7.28 -19.52 0.47
C GLN A 66 6.67 -18.86 -0.78
N GLN A 67 5.38 -19.04 -1.01
CA GLN A 67 4.67 -18.42 -2.14
C GLN A 67 4.66 -16.89 -2.03
N THR A 68 4.31 -16.35 -0.87
CA THR A 68 4.31 -14.89 -0.64
C THR A 68 5.70 -14.31 -0.79
N THR A 69 6.73 -14.93 -0.22
CA THR A 69 8.11 -14.43 -0.30
C THR A 69 8.65 -14.47 -1.72
N SER A 70 8.42 -15.57 -2.46
CA SER A 70 8.86 -15.68 -3.85
C SER A 70 8.17 -14.66 -4.76
N LEU A 71 6.86 -14.47 -4.63
CA LEU A 71 6.12 -13.43 -5.35
C LEU A 71 6.58 -12.03 -4.95
N PHE A 72 6.75 -11.76 -3.65
CA PHE A 72 7.21 -10.46 -3.16
C PHE A 72 8.57 -10.09 -3.74
N VAL A 73 9.53 -11.02 -3.72
CA VAL A 73 10.87 -10.79 -4.29
C VAL A 73 10.80 -10.61 -5.80
N GLY A 74 10.09 -11.50 -6.52
CA GLY A 74 9.98 -11.43 -7.97
C GLY A 74 9.32 -10.14 -8.45
N VAL A 75 8.18 -9.78 -7.87
CA VAL A 75 7.47 -8.53 -8.18
C VAL A 75 8.30 -7.32 -7.75
N GLY A 76 8.93 -7.35 -6.58
CA GLY A 76 9.78 -6.28 -6.08
C GLY A 76 10.95 -5.96 -7.02
N VAL A 77 11.62 -6.99 -7.55
CA VAL A 77 12.68 -6.83 -8.56
C VAL A 77 12.12 -6.22 -9.84
N LEU A 78 11.03 -6.78 -10.38
CA LEU A 78 10.43 -6.27 -11.63
C LEU A 78 9.95 -4.83 -11.51
N VAL A 79 9.25 -4.47 -10.44
CA VAL A 79 8.74 -3.11 -10.20
C VAL A 79 9.90 -2.14 -9.99
N THR A 80 10.94 -2.54 -9.24
CA THR A 80 12.11 -1.66 -9.04
C THR A 80 12.80 -1.39 -10.37
N LEU A 81 13.04 -2.43 -11.18
CA LEU A 81 13.73 -2.28 -12.47
C LEU A 81 12.88 -1.47 -13.46
N LEU A 82 11.64 -1.90 -13.71
CA LEU A 82 10.77 -1.29 -14.74
C LEU A 82 10.19 0.05 -14.27
N GLY A 83 9.72 0.14 -13.04
CA GLY A 83 9.13 1.36 -12.48
C GLY A 83 10.16 2.47 -12.32
N THR A 84 11.33 2.19 -11.75
CA THR A 84 12.37 3.22 -11.57
C THR A 84 12.98 3.65 -12.90
N SER A 85 13.22 2.71 -13.84
CA SER A 85 13.76 3.07 -15.15
C SER A 85 12.80 3.93 -15.96
N THR A 86 11.51 3.57 -16.00
CA THR A 86 10.49 4.37 -16.71
C THR A 86 10.27 5.73 -16.05
N ALA A 87 10.22 5.80 -14.72
CA ALA A 87 10.14 7.07 -13.99
C ALA A 87 11.36 7.97 -14.25
N TRP A 88 12.57 7.40 -14.25
CA TRP A 88 13.79 8.14 -14.57
C TRP A 88 13.80 8.65 -16.01
N LEU A 89 13.43 7.81 -16.99
CA LEU A 89 13.39 8.21 -18.40
C LEU A 89 12.47 9.41 -18.63
N VAL A 90 11.27 9.37 -18.06
CA VAL A 90 10.24 10.39 -18.24
C VAL A 90 10.56 11.69 -17.49
N THR A 91 11.37 11.62 -16.44
CA THR A 91 11.78 12.81 -15.66
C THR A 91 13.09 13.43 -16.16
N ALA A 92 14.01 12.62 -16.68
CA ALA A 92 15.35 13.06 -17.09
C ALA A 92 15.48 13.43 -18.57
N TYR A 93 14.59 12.94 -19.45
CA TYR A 93 14.69 13.17 -20.90
C TYR A 93 13.40 13.69 -21.52
N ASP A 94 13.55 14.51 -22.56
CA ASP A 94 12.45 14.96 -23.42
C ASP A 94 12.45 14.19 -24.75
N PHE A 95 11.48 13.26 -24.90
CA PHE A 95 11.30 12.44 -26.10
C PHE A 95 9.84 12.47 -26.59
N PRO A 96 9.58 12.22 -27.88
CA PRO A 96 8.22 12.20 -28.41
C PRO A 96 7.41 11.08 -27.75
N GLY A 97 6.28 11.44 -27.11
CA GLY A 97 5.42 10.51 -26.38
C GLY A 97 5.56 10.54 -24.85
N ARG A 98 6.48 11.32 -24.29
CA ARG A 98 6.69 11.49 -22.83
C ARG A 98 5.39 11.74 -22.07
N ARG A 99 4.56 12.70 -22.50
CA ARG A 99 3.29 13.06 -21.84
C ARG A 99 2.29 11.91 -21.75
N PHE A 100 2.28 11.03 -22.76
CA PHE A 100 1.42 9.84 -22.73
C PHE A 100 1.91 8.85 -21.67
N LEU A 101 3.23 8.60 -21.60
CA LEU A 101 3.80 7.71 -20.59
C LEU A 101 3.66 8.27 -19.17
N GLU A 102 3.82 9.58 -18.96
CA GLU A 102 3.55 10.24 -17.66
C GLU A 102 2.15 9.91 -17.15
N TRP A 103 1.15 10.00 -18.03
CA TRP A 103 -0.23 9.69 -17.69
C TRP A 103 -0.47 8.18 -17.54
N ALA A 104 0.09 7.35 -18.44
CA ALA A 104 -0.08 5.91 -18.41
C ALA A 104 0.54 5.25 -17.17
N LEU A 105 1.63 5.82 -16.61
CA LEU A 105 2.22 5.32 -15.36
C LEU A 105 1.29 5.48 -14.14
N LEU A 106 0.32 6.39 -14.21
CA LEU A 106 -0.68 6.60 -13.15
C LEU A 106 -1.92 5.69 -13.33
N LEU A 107 -2.20 5.22 -14.54
CA LEU A 107 -3.38 4.38 -14.84
C LEU A 107 -3.52 3.16 -13.92
N PRO A 108 -2.47 2.37 -13.62
CA PRO A 108 -2.61 1.18 -12.79
C PRO A 108 -3.17 1.46 -11.39
N LEU A 109 -2.94 2.67 -10.85
CA LEU A 109 -3.46 3.07 -9.55
C LEU A 109 -4.95 3.42 -9.57
N ALA A 110 -5.50 3.77 -10.73
CA ALA A 110 -6.91 4.09 -10.90
C ALA A 110 -7.78 2.83 -11.07
N VAL A 111 -7.19 1.72 -11.53
CA VAL A 111 -7.92 0.48 -11.80
C VAL A 111 -8.00 -0.36 -10.52
N PRO A 112 -9.19 -0.84 -10.13
CA PRO A 112 -9.31 -1.79 -9.02
C PRO A 112 -8.48 -3.06 -9.26
N THR A 113 -7.77 -3.52 -8.23
CA THR A 113 -6.85 -4.67 -8.35
C THR A 113 -7.53 -5.93 -8.89
N TYR A 114 -8.80 -6.17 -8.53
CA TYR A 114 -9.54 -7.34 -9.00
C TYR A 114 -9.80 -7.30 -10.52
N ILE A 115 -10.00 -6.10 -11.09
CA ILE A 115 -10.21 -5.94 -12.54
C ILE A 115 -8.92 -6.28 -13.28
N ILE A 116 -7.77 -5.79 -12.81
CA ILE A 116 -6.46 -6.12 -13.39
C ILE A 116 -6.24 -7.64 -13.38
N ALA A 117 -6.57 -8.30 -12.27
CA ALA A 117 -6.44 -9.75 -12.14
C ALA A 117 -7.29 -10.50 -13.19
N TYR A 118 -8.54 -10.11 -13.40
CA TYR A 118 -9.40 -10.73 -14.41
C TYR A 118 -8.88 -10.49 -15.83
N VAL A 119 -8.44 -9.28 -16.15
CA VAL A 119 -7.86 -8.99 -17.46
C VAL A 119 -6.62 -9.86 -17.70
N TYR A 120 -5.74 -10.03 -16.71
CA TYR A 120 -4.59 -10.93 -16.85
C TYR A 120 -5.01 -12.39 -17.00
N LEU A 121 -6.00 -12.87 -16.25
CA LEU A 121 -6.55 -14.21 -16.43
C LEU A 121 -7.06 -14.39 -17.85
N ASP A 122 -7.88 -13.49 -18.36
CA ASP A 122 -8.47 -13.59 -19.71
C ASP A 122 -7.39 -13.56 -20.82
N LEU A 123 -6.35 -12.74 -20.65
CA LEU A 123 -5.25 -12.63 -21.61
C LEU A 123 -4.35 -13.87 -21.62
N LEU A 124 -4.00 -14.40 -20.45
CA LEU A 124 -3.01 -15.47 -20.28
C LEU A 124 -3.62 -16.87 -20.18
N HIS A 125 -4.95 -17.00 -20.01
CA HIS A 125 -5.62 -18.29 -19.94
C HIS A 125 -5.27 -19.16 -21.18
N PRO A 126 -5.25 -20.50 -21.08
CA PRO A 126 -4.86 -21.39 -22.18
C PRO A 126 -5.60 -21.21 -23.53
N ILE A 127 -6.79 -20.59 -23.51
CA ILE A 127 -7.57 -20.21 -24.71
C ILE A 127 -7.66 -18.69 -24.91
N GLY A 128 -6.92 -17.92 -24.12
CA GLY A 128 -6.86 -16.47 -24.18
C GLY A 128 -6.05 -15.95 -25.38
N LEU A 129 -6.10 -14.63 -25.58
CA LEU A 129 -5.53 -13.98 -26.76
C LEU A 129 -4.05 -14.29 -26.97
N ILE A 130 -3.25 -14.32 -25.90
CA ILE A 130 -1.81 -14.56 -26.01
C ILE A 130 -1.53 -16.00 -26.46
N GLN A 131 -2.18 -16.98 -25.84
CA GLN A 131 -2.00 -18.39 -26.19
C GLN A 131 -2.54 -18.71 -27.57
N GLY A 132 -3.66 -18.08 -27.97
CA GLY A 132 -4.18 -18.16 -29.33
C GLY A 132 -3.18 -17.61 -30.36
N ALA A 133 -2.63 -16.42 -30.12
CA ALA A 133 -1.66 -15.80 -31.02
C ALA A 133 -0.39 -16.66 -31.18
N VAL A 134 0.15 -17.20 -30.08
CA VAL A 134 1.37 -18.03 -30.11
C VAL A 134 1.14 -19.37 -30.83
N ARG A 135 -0.07 -19.95 -30.77
CA ARG A 135 -0.37 -21.25 -31.41
C ARG A 135 -0.67 -21.15 -32.90
N VAL A 136 -1.07 -19.97 -33.37
CA VAL A 136 -1.41 -19.71 -34.78
C VAL A 136 -0.21 -19.15 -35.56
N ALA A 137 0.79 -18.58 -34.86
CA ALA A 137 2.08 -18.18 -35.41
C ALA A 137 3.00 -19.40 -35.63
#